data_AF-A0A0Q9ENV5-F1
#
_entry.id   AF-A0A0Q9ENV5-F1
#
_cell.length_a   1.000
_cell.length_b   1.000
_cell.length_c   1.000
_cell.angle_alpha   90.00
_cell.angle_beta   90.00
_cell.angle_gamma   90.00
#
_symmetry.space_group_name_H-M   'P 1'
#
loop_
_entity.id
_entity.type
_entity.pdbx_description
1 polymer ?
#
loop_
_entity_poly.entity_id
_entity_poly.type
_entity_poly.pdbx_seq_one_letter_code
_entity_poly.pdbx_strand_id
1 'polypeptide(L)'
;MRSLGYALLLAFGLGLAPALPASEGGVYLLDIKGGIGPATSDYVQRGLKRAADNHAQAVVLRIDTPGGLDAATRDINHAILSSKVPVIGWVAPEGSRAASAGTYILYACHVAVMAPATSVGAATPVSMGGPGMPSTPATPDDEKRAANQAHGQQPDAGDAADAGKAADRDRHPDARRDGATAMERKVVNDAVAYLRSLAELRGRNSEFAEAAVRDAATLTASQALQQHVIEIVAADLPSLLRQANGREVQLGQRRFQLKLDAGAVTTLQPDWRARLLGVLTEPTVAYLLLLVGLYALMIEAYTPGALFPGVTGAICLLLALYALQVLPVNYAGVALIVLGVGLMAAEFALPSFGSLGIGGLVALVAGSLILFDTDVPGFGLPGRLILGIAVASALAFMSVIWLAAKARKLPVVTGAQELVGHLAIATGDFHGRGHVRIRGEVWQATSRTPVRRGQSVRVQAMDGLVLEVVPLDQ
;
A
#
# COMPACT_ATOMS: atom_id res chain seq x y z
N MET A 1 1.05 -40.06 5.63
CA MET A 1 0.78 -38.84 4.82
C MET A 1 -0.65 -38.78 4.24
N ARG A 2 -1.66 -39.42 4.86
CA ARG A 2 -3.08 -39.35 4.41
C ARG A 2 -4.01 -38.65 5.42
N SER A 3 -3.51 -38.31 6.61
CA SER A 3 -4.27 -37.68 7.69
C SER A 3 -4.20 -36.15 7.72
N LEU A 4 -3.33 -35.53 6.90
CA LEU A 4 -3.19 -34.06 6.86
C LEU A 4 -4.16 -33.39 5.88
N GLY A 5 -4.73 -34.14 4.93
CA GLY A 5 -5.67 -33.59 3.93
C GLY A 5 -7.08 -33.32 4.48
N TYR A 6 -7.50 -34.04 5.53
CA TYR A 6 -8.84 -33.85 6.13
C TYR A 6 -8.90 -32.66 7.11
N ALA A 7 -7.75 -32.24 7.66
CA ALA A 7 -7.68 -31.05 8.51
C ALA A 7 -7.85 -29.74 7.71
N LEU A 8 -7.50 -29.72 6.42
CA LEU A 8 -7.66 -28.54 5.57
C LEU A 8 -9.09 -28.37 5.02
N LEU A 9 -9.88 -29.45 4.95
CA LEU A 9 -11.27 -29.41 4.49
C LEU A 9 -12.29 -29.09 5.59
N LEU A 10 -11.94 -29.32 6.87
CA LEU A 10 -12.78 -28.96 8.01
C LEU A 10 -12.65 -27.49 8.45
N ALA A 11 -11.61 -26.79 8.00
CA ALA A 11 -11.42 -25.35 8.28
C ALA A 11 -12.21 -24.42 7.33
N PHE A 12 -12.76 -24.95 6.23
CA PHE A 12 -13.51 -24.15 5.25
C PHE A 12 -15.04 -24.13 5.48
N GLY A 13 -15.53 -24.82 6.52
CA GLY A 13 -16.96 -25.08 6.74
C GLY A 13 -17.66 -24.26 7.82
N LEU A 14 -16.98 -23.41 8.59
CA LEU A 14 -17.60 -22.65 9.68
C LEU A 14 -17.71 -21.16 9.32
N GLY A 15 -18.88 -20.75 8.81
CA GLY A 15 -19.15 -19.33 8.63
C GLY A 15 -20.36 -18.91 7.81
N LEU A 16 -21.29 -19.79 7.40
CA LEU A 16 -22.60 -19.33 6.93
C LEU A 16 -23.56 -19.23 8.12
N ALA A 17 -23.45 -18.14 8.87
CA ALA A 17 -24.59 -17.68 9.67
C ALA A 17 -25.70 -17.27 8.69
N PRO A 18 -26.95 -17.72 8.88
CA PRO A 18 -28.06 -17.25 8.06
C PRO A 18 -28.19 -15.74 8.27
N ALA A 19 -28.15 -14.97 7.18
CA ALA A 19 -28.44 -13.55 7.22
C ALA A 19 -29.89 -13.40 7.72
N LEU A 20 -30.07 -12.74 8.87
CA LEU A 20 -31.40 -12.34 9.32
C LEU A 20 -32.09 -11.59 8.18
N PRO A 21 -33.37 -11.88 7.89
CA PRO A 21 -34.10 -11.15 6.86
C PRO A 21 -34.06 -9.68 7.21
N ALA A 22 -33.51 -8.88 6.29
CA ALA A 22 -33.49 -7.43 6.45
C ALA A 22 -34.94 -6.96 6.49
N SER A 23 -35.31 -6.15 7.49
CA SER A 23 -36.68 -5.64 7.57
C SER A 23 -36.97 -4.81 6.32
N GLU A 24 -37.96 -5.23 5.52
CA GLU A 24 -38.47 -4.42 4.42
C GLU A 24 -38.87 -3.04 4.96
N GLY A 25 -38.48 -1.97 4.25
CA GLY A 25 -38.87 -0.61 4.63
C GLY A 25 -38.17 -0.03 5.86
N GLY A 26 -37.07 -0.60 6.35
CA GLY A 26 -36.29 -0.07 7.47
C GLY A 26 -35.27 1.02 7.09
N VAL A 27 -34.44 1.43 8.07
CA VAL A 27 -33.27 2.30 7.88
C VAL A 27 -32.00 1.45 7.82
N TYR A 28 -31.15 1.71 6.83
CA TYR A 28 -29.91 0.96 6.65
C TYR A 28 -28.73 1.75 7.17
N LEU A 29 -27.90 1.15 8.02
CA LEU A 29 -26.67 1.77 8.53
C LEU A 29 -25.46 1.18 7.80
N LEU A 30 -24.65 2.04 7.18
CA LEU A 30 -23.37 1.69 6.58
C LEU A 30 -22.25 2.44 7.30
N ASP A 31 -21.16 1.75 7.55
CA ASP A 31 -19.99 2.29 8.25
C ASP A 31 -18.86 2.63 7.29
N ILE A 32 -18.48 3.90 7.24
CA ILE A 32 -17.32 4.43 6.54
C ILE A 32 -16.26 4.77 7.60
N LYS A 33 -15.25 3.90 7.73
CA LYS A 33 -14.16 4.08 8.69
C LYS A 33 -12.80 4.03 8.00
N GLY A 34 -11.93 4.99 8.31
CA GLY A 34 -10.57 5.04 7.76
C GLY A 34 -10.51 5.65 6.35
N GLY A 35 -9.51 5.26 5.58
CA GLY A 35 -9.26 5.82 4.25
C GLY A 35 -10.37 5.55 3.23
N ILE A 36 -10.68 6.53 2.39
CA ILE A 36 -11.60 6.37 1.25
C ILE A 36 -10.84 5.78 0.06
N GLY A 37 -11.22 4.57 -0.34
CA GLY A 37 -10.65 3.87 -1.49
C GLY A 37 -11.69 3.00 -2.21
N PRO A 38 -11.29 2.18 -3.19
CA PRO A 38 -12.24 1.42 -4.01
C PRO A 38 -13.10 0.44 -3.22
N ALA A 39 -12.56 -0.16 -2.15
CA ALA A 39 -13.34 -1.04 -1.27
C ALA A 39 -14.51 -0.30 -0.59
N THR A 40 -14.26 0.91 -0.08
CA THR A 40 -15.28 1.76 0.53
C THR A 40 -16.30 2.23 -0.50
N SER A 41 -15.86 2.64 -1.70
CA SER A 41 -16.75 3.03 -2.80
C SER A 41 -17.68 1.88 -3.21
N ASP A 42 -17.13 0.69 -3.44
CA ASP A 42 -17.86 -0.53 -3.79
C ASP A 42 -18.85 -0.96 -2.70
N TYR A 43 -18.44 -0.87 -1.42
CA TYR A 43 -19.30 -1.13 -0.27
C TYR A 43 -20.49 -0.15 -0.20
N VAL A 44 -20.25 1.15 -0.36
CA VAL A 44 -21.31 2.17 -0.34
C VAL A 44 -22.27 1.99 -1.52
N GLN A 45 -21.76 1.80 -2.74
CA GLN A 45 -22.57 1.57 -3.93
C GLN A 45 -23.48 0.35 -3.78
N ARG A 46 -22.93 -0.79 -3.33
CA ARG A 46 -23.73 -2.00 -3.08
C ARG A 46 -24.74 -1.80 -1.96
N GLY A 47 -24.37 -1.13 -0.88
CA GLY A 47 -25.27 -0.92 0.24
C GLY A 47 -26.43 0.03 -0.11
N LEU A 48 -26.18 1.09 -0.89
CA LEU A 48 -27.22 1.95 -1.45
C LEU A 48 -28.15 1.15 -2.40
N LYS A 49 -27.58 0.32 -3.28
CA LYS A 49 -28.37 -0.53 -4.16
C LYS A 49 -29.25 -1.49 -3.37
N ARG A 50 -28.69 -2.18 -2.36
CA ARG A 50 -29.42 -3.12 -1.52
C ARG A 50 -30.53 -2.45 -0.71
N ALA A 51 -30.27 -1.26 -0.18
CA ALA A 51 -31.27 -0.46 0.49
C ALA A 51 -32.42 -0.08 -0.47
N ALA A 52 -32.10 0.27 -1.72
CA ALA A 52 -33.10 0.55 -2.75
C ALA A 52 -33.92 -0.69 -3.13
N ASP A 53 -33.26 -1.84 -3.33
CA ASP A 53 -33.91 -3.11 -3.67
C ASP A 53 -34.86 -3.57 -2.55
N ASN A 54 -34.55 -3.25 -1.29
CA ASN A 54 -35.37 -3.58 -0.11
C ASN A 54 -36.33 -2.45 0.31
N HIS A 55 -36.54 -1.46 -0.56
CA HIS A 55 -37.45 -0.33 -0.34
C HIS A 55 -37.21 0.42 0.99
N ALA A 56 -35.95 0.55 1.40
CA ALA A 56 -35.58 1.20 2.64
C ALA A 56 -36.10 2.65 2.72
N GLN A 57 -36.41 3.12 3.93
CA GLN A 57 -36.84 4.50 4.17
C GLN A 57 -35.69 5.49 4.00
N ALA A 58 -34.49 5.10 4.44
CA ALA A 58 -33.27 5.89 4.31
C ALA A 58 -32.04 5.00 4.52
N VAL A 59 -30.89 5.54 4.12
CA VAL A 59 -29.56 5.02 4.42
C VAL A 59 -28.84 6.04 5.30
N VAL A 60 -28.28 5.60 6.42
CA VAL A 60 -27.36 6.36 7.25
C VAL A 60 -25.94 5.91 6.92
N LEU A 61 -25.11 6.84 6.44
CA LEU A 61 -23.67 6.66 6.30
C LEU A 61 -23.01 7.20 7.56
N ARG A 62 -22.52 6.33 8.44
CA ARG A 62 -21.72 6.73 9.60
C ARG A 62 -20.28 6.93 9.16
N ILE A 63 -19.76 8.15 9.31
CA ILE A 63 -18.51 8.61 8.73
C ILE A 63 -17.49 8.90 9.83
N ASP A 64 -16.35 8.22 9.75
CA ASP A 64 -15.12 8.52 10.46
C ASP A 64 -13.93 8.33 9.50
N THR A 65 -13.55 9.39 8.80
CA THR A 65 -12.53 9.32 7.75
C THR A 65 -11.58 10.51 7.79
N PRO A 66 -10.26 10.27 7.69
CA PRO A 66 -9.28 11.34 7.52
C PRO A 66 -9.17 11.82 6.06
N GLY A 67 -9.81 11.13 5.10
CA GLY A 67 -9.69 11.43 3.67
C GLY A 67 -9.47 10.18 2.82
N GLY A 68 -9.10 10.38 1.56
CA GLY A 68 -8.71 9.30 0.66
C GLY A 68 -8.67 9.73 -0.80
N LEU A 69 -8.81 8.76 -1.70
CA LEU A 69 -8.64 8.96 -3.13
C LEU A 69 -9.79 9.78 -3.74
N ASP A 70 -9.46 10.77 -4.57
CA ASP A 70 -10.44 11.63 -5.26
C ASP A 70 -11.42 10.80 -6.12
N ALA A 71 -10.91 9.84 -6.90
CA ALA A 71 -11.74 8.97 -7.73
C ALA A 71 -12.80 8.21 -6.91
N ALA A 72 -12.40 7.57 -5.81
CA ALA A 72 -13.33 6.86 -4.93
C ALA A 72 -14.33 7.81 -4.25
N THR A 73 -13.90 9.03 -3.91
CA THR A 73 -14.77 10.06 -3.35
C THR A 73 -15.84 10.51 -4.34
N ARG A 74 -15.44 10.75 -5.60
CA ARG A 74 -16.37 11.10 -6.69
C ARG A 74 -17.34 9.98 -7.01
N ASP A 75 -16.88 8.72 -7.02
CA ASP A 75 -17.75 7.56 -7.19
C ASP A 75 -18.82 7.47 -6.09
N ILE A 76 -18.43 7.66 -4.83
CA ILE A 76 -19.37 7.69 -3.68
C ILE A 76 -20.36 8.83 -3.84
N ASN A 77 -19.89 10.04 -4.14
CA ASN A 77 -20.77 11.20 -4.34
C ASN A 77 -21.75 10.97 -5.48
N HIS A 78 -21.28 10.45 -6.61
CA HIS A 78 -22.14 10.09 -7.74
C HIS A 78 -23.20 9.06 -7.33
N ALA A 79 -22.83 8.05 -6.55
CA ALA A 79 -23.77 7.06 -6.02
C ALA A 79 -24.81 7.67 -5.07
N ILE A 80 -24.42 8.65 -4.24
CA ILE A 80 -25.33 9.37 -3.35
C ILE A 80 -26.30 10.25 -4.16
N LEU A 81 -25.78 11.00 -5.14
CA LEU A 81 -26.56 11.90 -5.99
C LEU A 81 -27.56 11.16 -6.89
N SER A 82 -27.21 9.95 -7.34
CA SER A 82 -28.08 9.07 -8.14
C SER A 82 -28.90 8.07 -7.30
N SER A 83 -28.83 8.17 -5.96
CA SER A 83 -29.53 7.25 -5.06
C SER A 83 -31.04 7.36 -5.20
N LYS A 84 -31.72 6.21 -5.20
CA LYS A 84 -33.19 6.11 -5.15
C LYS A 84 -33.75 6.21 -3.73
N VAL A 85 -32.86 6.22 -2.74
CA VAL A 85 -33.17 6.23 -1.30
C VAL A 85 -32.51 7.44 -0.65
N PRO A 86 -33.17 8.13 0.29
CA PRO A 86 -32.53 9.21 1.05
C PRO A 86 -31.25 8.74 1.74
N VAL A 87 -30.21 9.57 1.67
CA VAL A 87 -28.91 9.30 2.29
C VAL A 87 -28.60 10.36 3.34
N ILE A 88 -28.42 9.93 4.58
CA ILE A 88 -28.08 10.75 5.74
C ILE A 88 -26.61 10.50 6.07
N GLY A 89 -25.76 11.52 5.92
CA GLY A 89 -24.37 11.46 6.37
C GLY A 89 -24.29 11.81 7.85
N TRP A 90 -23.67 10.95 8.66
CA TRP A 90 -23.54 11.14 10.10
C TRP A 90 -22.09 11.00 10.54
N VAL A 91 -21.44 12.11 10.91
CA VAL A 91 -20.09 12.08 11.47
C VAL A 91 -20.16 11.61 12.91
N ALA A 92 -19.73 10.37 13.17
CA ALA A 92 -19.91 9.71 14.46
C ALA A 92 -19.05 8.44 14.58
N PRO A 93 -18.76 7.97 15.81
CA PRO A 93 -19.15 8.51 17.12
C PRO A 93 -18.40 9.79 17.51
N GLU A 94 -18.57 10.28 18.74
CA GLU A 94 -17.77 11.38 19.30
C GLU A 94 -16.27 11.15 19.08
N GLY A 95 -15.52 12.22 18.76
CA GLY A 95 -14.10 12.14 18.40
C GLY A 95 -13.82 11.78 16.93
N SER A 96 -14.85 11.41 16.16
CA SER A 96 -14.72 11.14 14.73
C SER A 96 -14.59 12.42 13.91
N ARG A 97 -14.16 12.28 12.67
CA ARG A 97 -14.04 13.39 11.73
C ARG A 97 -14.55 13.04 10.34
N ALA A 98 -15.02 14.04 9.61
CA ALA A 98 -15.22 14.01 8.18
C ALA A 98 -14.22 14.99 7.55
N ALA A 99 -12.96 14.56 7.42
CA ALA A 99 -11.91 15.37 6.83
C ALA A 99 -11.69 15.02 5.35
N SER A 100 -11.17 15.96 4.56
CA SER A 100 -10.84 15.75 3.15
C SER A 100 -12.02 15.15 2.37
N ALA A 101 -11.87 13.96 1.79
CA ALA A 101 -12.94 13.20 1.13
C ALA A 101 -14.24 13.11 1.94
N GLY A 102 -14.15 12.99 3.28
CA GLY A 102 -15.31 12.95 4.16
C GLY A 102 -16.19 14.19 4.08
N THR A 103 -15.58 15.37 3.87
CA THR A 103 -16.32 16.63 3.69
C THR A 103 -17.15 16.59 2.40
N TYR A 104 -16.56 16.13 1.29
CA TYR A 104 -17.28 15.99 0.01
C TYR A 104 -18.44 14.99 0.12
N ILE A 105 -18.23 13.86 0.80
CA ILE A 105 -19.26 12.84 1.01
C ILE A 105 -20.41 13.41 1.85
N LEU A 106 -20.09 14.11 2.95
CA LEU A 106 -21.10 14.74 3.80
C LEU A 106 -21.89 15.81 3.03
N TYR A 107 -21.22 16.62 2.21
CA TYR A 107 -21.85 17.63 1.36
C TYR A 107 -22.71 17.04 0.23
N ALA A 108 -22.44 15.82 -0.23
CA ALA A 108 -23.28 15.14 -1.22
C ALA A 108 -24.58 14.57 -0.60
N CYS A 109 -24.56 14.20 0.69
CA CYS A 109 -25.69 13.61 1.40
C CYS A 109 -26.93 14.52 1.43
N HIS A 110 -28.10 13.90 1.51
CA HIS A 110 -29.38 14.59 1.56
C HIS A 110 -29.60 15.29 2.89
N VAL A 111 -29.11 14.68 3.98
CA VAL A 111 -29.06 15.27 5.32
C VAL A 111 -27.64 15.06 5.87
N ALA A 112 -27.08 16.10 6.46
CA ALA A 112 -25.78 16.12 7.11
C ALA A 112 -25.96 16.27 8.62
N VAL A 113 -25.38 15.35 9.37
CA VAL A 113 -25.51 15.21 10.81
C VAL A 113 -24.12 15.03 11.42
N MET A 114 -23.89 15.62 12.58
CA MET A 114 -22.65 15.42 13.35
C MET A 114 -22.97 15.03 14.79
N ALA A 115 -22.19 14.12 15.37
CA ALA A 115 -22.19 13.90 16.81
C ALA A 115 -21.43 15.03 17.53
N PRO A 116 -21.68 15.28 18.83
CA PRO A 116 -20.85 16.16 19.63
C PRO A 116 -19.37 15.78 19.55
N ALA A 117 -18.47 16.76 19.74
CA ALA A 117 -17.02 16.55 19.69
C ALA A 117 -16.51 15.90 18.38
N THR A 118 -17.15 16.18 17.24
CA THR A 118 -16.67 15.80 15.91
C THR A 118 -16.28 17.03 15.09
N SER A 119 -15.54 16.81 14.00
CA SER A 119 -15.10 17.89 13.08
C SER A 119 -15.34 17.57 11.60
N VAL A 120 -15.48 18.63 10.80
CA VAL A 120 -15.62 18.60 9.33
C VAL A 120 -14.71 19.65 8.69
N GLY A 121 -14.22 19.41 7.48
CA GLY A 121 -13.41 20.36 6.70
C GLY A 121 -12.09 19.76 6.21
N ALA A 122 -11.02 20.57 6.21
CA ALA A 122 -9.69 20.19 5.72
C ALA A 122 -9.76 19.47 4.35
N ALA A 123 -10.40 20.11 3.39
CA ALA A 123 -10.80 19.58 2.09
C ALA A 123 -9.84 19.92 0.94
N THR A 124 -8.66 20.44 1.27
CA THR A 124 -7.61 20.80 0.31
C THR A 124 -7.10 19.55 -0.41
N PRO A 125 -7.11 19.52 -1.76
CA PRO A 125 -6.53 18.41 -2.51
C PRO A 125 -5.00 18.46 -2.41
N VAL A 126 -4.41 17.30 -2.17
CA VAL A 126 -2.96 17.09 -2.26
C VAL A 126 -2.66 16.35 -3.56
N SER A 127 -1.72 16.88 -4.35
CA SER A 127 -1.35 16.25 -5.62
C SER A 127 -0.49 15.02 -5.35
N MET A 128 -0.86 13.88 -5.94
CA MET A 128 0.02 12.70 -5.99
C MET A 128 1.16 13.00 -6.96
N GLY A 129 2.26 13.55 -6.45
CA GLY A 129 3.39 13.97 -7.27
C GLY A 129 4.47 14.47 -6.36
N GLY A 130 5.40 13.57 -6.01
CA GLY A 130 6.44 13.83 -5.03
C GLY A 130 7.26 15.09 -5.31
N PRO A 131 7.98 15.60 -4.30
CA PRO A 131 8.78 16.81 -4.46
C PRO A 131 9.92 16.55 -5.44
N GLY A 132 9.93 17.23 -6.60
CA GLY A 132 11.15 17.38 -7.39
C GLY A 132 11.13 17.01 -8.88
N MET A 133 10.00 17.15 -9.59
CA MET A 133 10.10 17.35 -11.05
C MET A 133 10.21 18.86 -11.31
N PRO A 134 11.34 19.37 -11.84
CA PRO A 134 11.36 20.72 -12.39
C PRO A 134 10.40 20.70 -13.59
N SER A 135 9.20 21.23 -13.41
CA SER A 135 8.41 21.68 -14.54
C SER A 135 9.30 22.65 -15.30
N THR A 136 9.62 22.30 -16.55
CA THR A 136 10.29 23.18 -17.51
C THR A 136 9.73 24.59 -17.33
N PRO A 137 10.57 25.61 -17.06
CA PRO A 137 10.05 26.95 -16.86
C PRO A 137 9.25 27.32 -18.09
N ALA A 138 7.98 27.67 -17.89
CA ALA A 138 7.15 28.22 -18.95
C ALA A 138 7.94 29.38 -19.55
N THR A 139 8.22 29.31 -20.84
CA THR A 139 8.94 30.39 -21.49
C THR A 139 8.08 31.66 -21.42
N PRO A 140 8.66 32.86 -21.30
CA PRO A 140 7.92 34.13 -21.28
C PRO A 140 6.99 34.33 -22.50
N ASP A 141 7.16 33.52 -23.54
CA ASP A 141 6.34 33.50 -24.74
C ASP A 141 4.99 32.78 -24.55
N ASP A 142 4.88 31.83 -23.61
CA ASP A 142 3.63 31.12 -23.32
C ASP A 142 2.64 32.01 -22.54
N GLU A 143 3.14 32.86 -21.63
CA GLU A 143 2.34 33.87 -20.94
C GLU A 143 1.87 34.99 -21.90
N LYS A 144 2.71 35.38 -22.86
CA LYS A 144 2.35 36.37 -23.89
C LYS A 144 1.32 35.84 -24.88
N ARG A 145 1.36 34.54 -25.22
CA ARG A 145 0.34 33.90 -26.09
C ARG A 145 -1.02 33.80 -25.39
N ALA A 146 -1.05 33.51 -24.09
CA ALA A 146 -2.28 33.50 -23.30
C ALA A 146 -2.86 34.91 -23.10
N ALA A 147 -2.01 35.94 -22.94
CA ALA A 147 -2.44 37.33 -22.80
C ALA A 147 -2.93 37.93 -24.14
N ASN A 148 -2.28 37.62 -25.27
CA ASN A 148 -2.69 38.14 -26.59
C ASN A 148 -3.95 37.49 -27.18
N GLN A 149 -4.38 36.34 -26.67
CA GLN A 149 -5.67 35.74 -27.07
C GLN A 149 -6.88 36.34 -26.32
N ALA A 150 -6.64 37.14 -25.27
CA ALA A 150 -7.69 37.77 -24.46
C ALA A 150 -7.94 39.26 -24.80
N HIS A 151 -7.23 39.84 -25.77
CA HIS A 151 -7.41 41.25 -26.19
C HIS A 151 -7.32 41.42 -27.71
N GLY A 152 -8.30 40.86 -28.41
CA GLY A 152 -8.46 40.98 -29.85
C GLY A 152 -9.64 41.85 -30.26
N GLN A 153 -9.70 43.13 -29.88
CA GLN A 153 -10.49 44.14 -30.59
C GLN A 153 -10.10 45.56 -30.14
N GLN A 154 -9.31 46.31 -30.95
CA GLN A 154 -9.67 47.60 -31.56
C GLN A 154 -8.43 48.30 -32.16
N PRO A 155 -8.54 49.04 -33.29
CA PRO A 155 -7.41 49.69 -33.94
C PRO A 155 -7.22 51.17 -33.54
N ASP A 156 -5.95 51.57 -33.72
CA ASP A 156 -5.39 52.87 -34.10
C ASP A 156 -5.40 54.10 -33.17
N ALA A 157 -4.17 54.41 -32.74
CA ALA A 157 -3.40 55.65 -32.99
C ALA A 157 -3.84 57.00 -32.38
N GLY A 158 -2.89 57.64 -31.67
CA GLY A 158 -2.89 59.10 -31.50
C GLY A 158 -2.17 59.64 -30.26
N ASP A 159 -0.86 59.87 -30.42
CA ASP A 159 -0.02 60.96 -29.90
C ASP A 159 0.06 61.41 -28.41
N ALA A 160 1.32 61.35 -27.97
CA ALA A 160 2.14 62.43 -27.39
C ALA A 160 1.80 63.08 -26.02
N ALA A 161 2.69 62.76 -25.07
CA ALA A 161 3.48 63.65 -24.19
C ALA A 161 2.77 64.67 -23.27
N ASP A 162 2.95 64.49 -21.95
CA ASP A 162 3.64 65.50 -21.12
C ASP A 162 4.09 64.89 -19.77
N ALA A 163 5.19 65.42 -19.26
CA ALA A 163 5.87 65.02 -18.04
C ALA A 163 5.38 65.80 -16.82
N GLY A 164 5.40 65.16 -15.64
CA GLY A 164 5.63 65.90 -14.39
C GLY A 164 4.85 65.48 -13.15
N LYS A 165 5.62 64.91 -12.20
CA LYS A 165 5.50 65.07 -10.73
C LYS A 165 4.37 64.33 -9.98
N ALA A 166 4.80 63.21 -9.39
CA ALA A 166 4.72 62.86 -7.96
C ALA A 166 3.48 63.31 -7.16
N ALA A 167 2.65 62.36 -6.73
CA ALA A 167 2.68 61.83 -5.36
C ALA A 167 1.57 60.79 -5.14
N ASP A 168 1.98 59.64 -4.61
CA ASP A 168 1.26 58.79 -3.65
C ASP A 168 -0.18 58.33 -3.98
N ARG A 169 -0.28 57.06 -4.40
CA ARG A 169 -1.28 56.06 -4.00
C ARG A 169 -1.21 54.87 -4.95
N ASP A 170 -0.62 53.77 -4.51
CA ASP A 170 -1.42 52.59 -4.19
C ASP A 170 -0.53 51.42 -3.81
N ARG A 171 -0.78 50.95 -2.59
CA ARG A 171 -0.32 49.70 -2.03
C ARG A 171 -0.68 48.59 -3.00
N HIS A 172 0.31 47.88 -3.52
CA HIS A 172 0.17 46.47 -3.82
C HIS A 172 0.54 45.70 -2.53
N PRO A 173 -0.43 45.18 -1.76
CA PRO A 173 -0.12 44.16 -0.78
C PRO A 173 0.02 42.81 -1.51
N ASP A 174 1.10 42.10 -1.18
CA ASP A 174 1.29 40.67 -1.37
C ASP A 174 1.37 40.07 -2.79
N ALA A 175 2.47 40.37 -3.48
CA ALA A 175 3.05 39.47 -4.50
C ALA A 175 4.00 38.43 -3.88
N ARG A 176 3.64 37.83 -2.72
CA ARG A 176 4.46 36.81 -2.03
C ARG A 176 3.68 35.58 -1.57
N ARG A 177 2.57 35.21 -2.22
CA ARG A 177 1.80 34.01 -1.89
C ARG A 177 1.89 32.84 -2.88
N ASP A 178 2.35 33.07 -4.10
CA ASP A 178 2.15 32.07 -5.15
C ASP A 178 3.41 31.24 -5.42
N GLY A 179 3.77 30.40 -4.45
CA GLY A 179 4.69 29.27 -4.66
C GLY A 179 4.01 28.06 -5.31
N ALA A 180 2.70 28.14 -5.58
CA ALA A 180 1.91 27.04 -6.11
C ALA A 180 2.04 26.92 -7.63
N THR A 181 2.30 25.71 -8.11
CA THR A 181 2.41 25.44 -9.55
C THR A 181 1.09 25.75 -10.27
N ALA A 182 1.15 26.03 -11.59
CA ALA A 182 -0.07 26.23 -12.38
C ALA A 182 -1.02 25.01 -12.32
N MET A 183 -0.47 23.80 -12.12
CA MET A 183 -1.24 22.58 -11.93
C MET A 183 -1.95 22.56 -10.57
N GLU A 184 -1.26 22.87 -9.47
CA GLU A 184 -1.87 22.96 -8.14
C GLU A 184 -3.04 23.95 -8.10
N ARG A 185 -2.89 25.12 -8.72
CA ARG A 185 -3.98 26.10 -8.83
C ARG A 185 -5.19 25.53 -9.58
N LYS A 186 -4.98 24.76 -10.65
CA LYS A 186 -6.07 24.10 -11.38
C LYS A 186 -6.79 23.07 -10.52
N VAL A 187 -6.04 22.22 -9.81
CA VAL A 187 -6.59 21.19 -8.93
C VAL A 187 -7.38 21.81 -7.77
N VAL A 188 -6.85 22.85 -7.13
CA VAL A 188 -7.55 23.60 -6.07
C VAL A 188 -8.82 24.26 -6.60
N ASN A 189 -8.76 24.91 -7.76
CA ASN A 189 -9.94 25.57 -8.34
C ASN A 189 -11.03 24.57 -8.74
N ASP A 190 -10.67 23.41 -9.30
CA ASP A 190 -11.62 22.32 -9.58
C ASP A 190 -12.28 21.80 -8.29
N ALA A 191 -11.48 21.54 -7.26
CA ALA A 191 -11.95 21.09 -5.96
C ALA A 191 -12.91 22.11 -5.29
N VAL A 192 -12.58 23.41 -5.35
CA VAL A 192 -13.46 24.49 -4.88
C VAL A 192 -14.77 24.49 -5.64
N ALA A 193 -14.72 24.46 -6.98
CA ALA A 193 -15.92 24.46 -7.81
C ALA A 193 -16.81 23.24 -7.50
N TYR A 194 -16.19 22.06 -7.33
CA TYR A 194 -16.89 20.84 -7.03
C TYR A 194 -17.58 20.90 -5.65
N LEU A 195 -16.86 21.23 -4.56
CA LEU A 195 -17.46 21.27 -3.23
C LEU A 195 -18.52 22.36 -3.11
N ARG A 196 -18.30 23.54 -3.71
CA ARG A 196 -19.30 24.61 -3.79
C ARG A 196 -20.56 24.14 -4.52
N SER A 197 -20.43 23.42 -5.63
CA SER A 197 -21.60 22.90 -6.37
C SER A 197 -22.44 21.93 -5.52
N LEU A 198 -21.81 21.09 -4.70
CA LEU A 198 -22.51 20.21 -3.76
C LEU A 198 -23.19 21.02 -2.65
N ALA A 199 -22.53 22.08 -2.18
CA ALA A 199 -23.08 23.00 -1.18
C ALA A 199 -24.36 23.66 -1.71
N GLU A 200 -24.29 24.26 -2.89
CA GLU A 200 -25.40 24.94 -3.55
C GLU A 200 -26.56 23.97 -3.84
N LEU A 201 -26.26 22.78 -4.33
CA LEU A 201 -27.26 21.73 -4.57
C LEU A 201 -28.04 21.35 -3.31
N ARG A 202 -27.38 21.38 -2.15
CA ARG A 202 -27.97 20.96 -0.86
C ARG A 202 -28.38 22.14 0.03
N GLY A 203 -28.22 23.38 -0.44
CA GLY A 203 -28.49 24.59 0.34
C GLY A 203 -27.59 24.74 1.57
N ARG A 204 -26.35 24.24 1.50
CA ARG A 204 -25.33 24.34 2.54
C ARG A 204 -24.40 25.52 2.26
N ASN A 205 -23.69 25.94 3.30
CA ASN A 205 -22.75 27.06 3.23
C ASN A 205 -21.64 26.83 2.20
N SER A 206 -21.66 27.66 1.15
CA SER A 206 -20.75 27.61 0.00
C SER A 206 -19.42 28.30 0.29
N GLU A 207 -19.43 29.29 1.17
CA GLU A 207 -18.28 30.05 1.63
C GLU A 207 -17.37 29.17 2.48
N PHE A 208 -17.94 28.40 3.40
CA PHE A 208 -17.19 27.39 4.15
C PHE A 208 -16.71 26.26 3.23
N ALA A 209 -17.52 25.84 2.25
CA ALA A 209 -17.06 24.85 1.26
C ALA A 209 -15.79 25.33 0.54
N GLU A 210 -15.72 26.60 0.15
CA GLU A 210 -14.52 27.18 -0.45
C GLU A 210 -13.35 27.27 0.54
N ALA A 211 -13.59 27.81 1.75
CA ALA A 211 -12.57 27.95 2.78
C ALA A 211 -12.00 26.59 3.24
N ALA A 212 -12.84 25.55 3.26
CA ALA A 212 -12.41 24.19 3.58
C ALA A 212 -11.39 23.66 2.56
N VAL A 213 -11.47 24.10 1.30
CA VAL A 213 -10.54 23.68 0.23
C VAL A 213 -9.34 24.62 0.13
N ARG A 214 -9.52 25.94 0.13
CA ARG A 214 -8.43 26.92 -0.05
C ARG A 214 -7.58 27.08 1.20
N ASP A 215 -8.21 27.15 2.36
CA ASP A 215 -7.57 27.49 3.63
C ASP A 215 -7.48 26.31 4.61
N ALA A 216 -7.85 25.10 4.15
CA ALA A 216 -7.98 23.90 4.97
C ALA A 216 -8.85 24.11 6.23
N ALA A 217 -9.85 25.01 6.15
CA ALA A 217 -10.68 25.37 7.29
C ALA A 217 -11.42 24.14 7.86
N THR A 218 -11.62 24.15 9.18
CA THR A 218 -12.34 23.09 9.90
C THR A 218 -13.34 23.69 10.88
N LEU A 219 -14.45 22.98 11.10
CA LEU A 219 -15.48 23.37 12.06
C LEU A 219 -15.80 22.22 13.00
N THR A 220 -16.10 22.57 14.25
CA THR A 220 -16.75 21.67 15.22
C THR A 220 -18.22 21.49 14.89
N ALA A 221 -18.86 20.42 15.39
CA ALA A 221 -20.29 20.15 15.18
C ALA A 221 -21.20 21.36 15.48
N SER A 222 -20.94 22.10 16.57
CA SER A 222 -21.73 23.29 16.94
C SER A 222 -21.56 24.44 15.96
N GLN A 223 -20.32 24.70 15.50
CA GLN A 223 -20.05 25.76 14.52
C GLN A 223 -20.60 25.38 13.14
N ALA A 224 -20.47 24.11 12.75
CA ALA A 224 -21.01 23.59 11.49
C ALA A 224 -22.54 23.74 11.43
N LEU A 225 -23.24 23.53 12.56
CA LEU A 225 -24.68 23.79 12.65
C LEU A 225 -25.01 25.28 12.52
N GLN A 226 -24.29 26.14 13.25
CA GLN A 226 -24.48 27.60 13.22
C GLN A 226 -24.23 28.19 11.83
N GLN A 227 -23.25 27.66 11.11
CA GLN A 227 -22.89 28.12 9.77
C GLN A 227 -23.68 27.42 8.66
N HIS A 228 -24.68 26.59 8.96
CA HIS A 228 -25.45 25.84 7.95
C HIS A 228 -24.59 24.93 7.04
N VAL A 229 -23.54 24.33 7.61
CA VAL A 229 -22.75 23.26 6.98
C VAL A 229 -23.42 21.91 7.19
N ILE A 230 -24.10 21.74 8.31
CA ILE A 230 -24.91 20.57 8.66
C ILE A 230 -26.29 21.03 9.12
N GLU A 231 -27.23 20.09 9.22
CA GLU A 231 -28.57 20.43 9.68
C GLU A 231 -28.91 19.90 11.09
N ILE A 232 -28.18 18.91 11.60
CA ILE A 232 -28.50 18.25 12.88
C ILE A 232 -27.24 17.95 13.67
N VAL A 233 -27.31 18.14 15.00
CA VAL A 233 -26.34 17.58 15.94
C VAL A 233 -27.02 16.47 16.74
N ALA A 234 -26.48 15.24 16.65
CA ALA A 234 -27.07 14.06 17.29
C ALA A 234 -25.99 13.11 17.82
N ALA A 235 -26.04 12.82 19.13
CA ALA A 235 -25.06 12.00 19.83
C ALA A 235 -25.14 10.50 19.50
N ASP A 236 -26.35 10.01 19.20
CA ASP A 236 -26.61 8.61 18.90
C ASP A 236 -27.62 8.44 17.76
N LEU A 237 -27.70 7.22 17.23
CA LEU A 237 -28.56 6.89 16.11
C LEU A 237 -30.05 7.11 16.43
N PRO A 238 -30.58 6.70 17.61
CA PRO A 238 -31.97 7.01 17.96
C PRO A 238 -32.28 8.52 17.95
N SER A 239 -31.39 9.37 18.46
CA SER A 239 -31.53 10.82 18.45
C SER A 239 -31.47 11.38 17.04
N LEU A 240 -30.56 10.88 16.19
CA LEU A 240 -30.48 11.23 14.78
C LEU A 240 -31.81 10.93 14.07
N LEU A 241 -32.32 9.71 14.21
CA LEU A 241 -33.54 9.30 13.52
C LEU A 241 -34.76 10.11 13.98
N ARG A 242 -34.87 10.41 15.28
CA ARG A 242 -35.93 11.29 15.80
C ARG A 242 -35.86 12.70 15.23
N GLN A 243 -34.66 13.29 15.16
CA GLN A 243 -34.48 14.67 14.67
C GLN A 243 -34.59 14.77 13.14
N ALA A 244 -34.22 13.70 12.41
CA ALA A 244 -34.32 13.65 10.95
C ALA A 244 -35.73 13.27 10.45
N ASN A 245 -36.54 12.63 11.28
CA ASN A 245 -37.91 12.24 10.93
C ASN A 245 -38.77 13.47 10.60
N GLY A 246 -39.56 13.38 9.54
CA GLY A 246 -40.42 14.46 9.05
C GLY A 246 -39.72 15.50 8.17
N ARG A 247 -38.39 15.48 8.02
CA ARG A 247 -37.69 16.43 7.15
C ARG A 247 -37.94 16.13 5.68
N GLU A 248 -38.04 17.18 4.87
CA GLU A 248 -38.11 17.05 3.42
C GLU A 248 -36.72 16.97 2.81
N VAL A 249 -36.51 15.98 1.94
CA VAL A 249 -35.29 15.79 1.16
C VAL A 249 -35.62 15.74 -0.33
N GLN A 250 -34.70 16.20 -1.16
CA GLN A 250 -34.85 16.16 -2.62
C GLN A 250 -34.13 14.95 -3.21
N LEU A 251 -34.90 14.04 -3.83
CA LEU A 251 -34.43 12.90 -4.60
C LEU A 251 -34.69 13.15 -6.08
N GLY A 252 -33.65 13.56 -6.81
CA GLY A 252 -33.78 14.04 -8.19
C GLY A 252 -34.74 15.23 -8.27
N GLN A 253 -35.83 15.08 -9.04
CA GLN A 253 -36.85 16.11 -9.24
C GLN A 253 -37.97 16.06 -8.17
N ARG A 254 -37.99 15.06 -7.29
CA ARG A 254 -39.10 14.85 -6.33
C ARG A 254 -38.66 15.20 -4.91
N ARG A 255 -39.56 15.82 -4.15
CA ARG A 255 -39.42 15.99 -2.70
C ARG A 255 -40.02 14.78 -1.99
N PHE A 256 -39.31 14.28 -0.99
CA PHE A 256 -39.71 13.14 -0.18
C PHE A 256 -39.61 13.52 1.30
N GLN A 257 -40.64 13.22 2.08
CA GLN A 257 -40.57 13.37 3.54
C GLN A 257 -39.97 12.12 4.16
N LEU A 258 -38.93 12.30 4.96
CA LEU A 258 -38.31 11.23 5.73
C LEU A 258 -39.32 10.67 6.73
N LYS A 259 -39.71 9.41 6.55
CA LYS A 259 -40.47 8.64 7.53
C LYS A 259 -39.50 7.62 8.08
N LEU A 260 -38.94 7.86 9.26
CA LEU A 260 -37.89 7.06 9.85
C LEU A 260 -38.43 6.34 11.09
N ASP A 261 -38.39 5.01 11.08
CA ASP A 261 -38.66 4.20 12.26
C ASP A 261 -37.35 3.78 12.95
N ALA A 262 -37.17 4.16 14.21
CA ALA A 262 -35.98 3.82 15.00
C ALA A 262 -35.89 2.33 15.35
N GLY A 263 -36.99 1.58 15.28
CA GLY A 263 -37.03 0.15 15.57
C GLY A 263 -36.52 -0.75 14.43
N ALA A 264 -36.37 -0.22 13.22
CA ALA A 264 -36.09 -0.98 12.00
C ALA A 264 -34.70 -0.66 11.41
N VAL A 265 -33.66 -0.55 12.24
CA VAL A 265 -32.29 -0.30 11.76
C VAL A 265 -31.59 -1.61 11.41
N THR A 266 -31.23 -1.78 10.14
CA THR A 266 -30.38 -2.88 9.66
C THR A 266 -28.97 -2.39 9.39
N THR A 267 -27.98 -2.87 10.14
CA THR A 267 -26.57 -2.55 9.86
C THR A 267 -26.05 -3.46 8.76
N LEU A 268 -25.62 -2.87 7.63
CA LEU A 268 -24.97 -3.61 6.55
C LEU A 268 -23.48 -3.74 6.85
N GLN A 269 -23.05 -4.95 7.17
CA GLN A 269 -21.62 -5.24 7.29
C GLN A 269 -20.96 -5.36 5.91
N PRO A 270 -19.68 -4.96 5.76
CA PRO A 270 -18.92 -5.23 4.55
C PRO A 270 -18.90 -6.74 4.25
N ASP A 271 -19.26 -7.08 3.01
CA ASP A 271 -19.24 -8.45 2.49
C ASP A 271 -17.80 -8.95 2.25
N TRP A 272 -17.64 -10.24 1.95
CA TRP A 272 -16.33 -10.86 1.76
C TRP A 272 -15.50 -10.16 0.67
N ARG A 273 -16.17 -9.64 -0.38
CA ARG A 273 -15.53 -8.93 -1.47
C ARG A 273 -15.01 -7.58 -1.01
N ALA A 274 -15.82 -6.79 -0.31
CA ALA A 274 -15.37 -5.51 0.25
C ALA A 274 -14.23 -5.72 1.25
N ARG A 275 -14.26 -6.79 2.06
CA ARG A 275 -13.16 -7.16 2.97
C ARG A 275 -11.89 -7.53 2.20
N LEU A 276 -11.99 -8.35 1.16
CA LEU A 276 -10.86 -8.73 0.32
C LEU A 276 -10.24 -7.51 -0.37
N LEU A 277 -11.08 -6.67 -0.98
CA LEU A 277 -10.64 -5.44 -1.61
C LEU A 277 -9.98 -4.51 -0.59
N GLY A 278 -10.58 -4.36 0.60
CA GLY A 278 -10.02 -3.56 1.69
C GLY A 278 -8.63 -4.03 2.12
N VAL A 279 -8.45 -5.34 2.29
CA VAL A 279 -7.15 -5.94 2.61
C VAL A 279 -6.14 -5.72 1.49
N LEU A 280 -6.53 -5.88 0.22
CA LEU A 280 -5.63 -5.65 -0.91
C LEU A 280 -5.28 -4.17 -1.09
N THR A 281 -6.18 -3.25 -0.73
CA THR A 281 -5.97 -1.81 -0.82
C THR A 281 -5.32 -1.21 0.43
N GLU A 282 -4.87 -2.04 1.38
CA GLU A 282 -4.12 -1.60 2.55
C GLU A 282 -2.62 -1.48 2.19
N PRO A 283 -1.98 -0.30 2.36
CA PRO A 283 -0.58 -0.10 1.97
C PRO A 283 0.38 -1.10 2.60
N THR A 284 0.15 -1.43 3.87
CA THR A 284 0.94 -2.42 4.61
C THR A 284 0.86 -3.80 3.96
N VAL A 285 -0.35 -4.22 3.55
CA VAL A 285 -0.56 -5.54 2.94
C VAL A 285 0.04 -5.56 1.53
N ALA A 286 -0.17 -4.50 0.74
CA ALA A 286 0.41 -4.37 -0.59
C ALA A 286 1.95 -4.46 -0.55
N TYR A 287 2.58 -3.78 0.41
CA TYR A 287 4.02 -3.83 0.64
C TYR A 287 4.50 -5.22 1.09
N LEU A 288 3.80 -5.88 1.99
CA LEU A 288 4.13 -7.25 2.40
C LEU A 288 3.99 -8.24 1.23
N LEU A 289 2.94 -8.12 0.41
CA LEU A 289 2.75 -8.93 -0.80
C LEU A 289 3.89 -8.70 -1.80
N LEU A 290 4.33 -7.45 -2.00
CA LEU A 290 5.48 -7.11 -2.84
C LEU A 290 6.75 -7.82 -2.34
N LEU A 291 7.05 -7.70 -1.04
CA LEU A 291 8.24 -8.30 -0.45
C LEU A 291 8.21 -9.82 -0.44
N VAL A 292 7.11 -10.42 -0.01
CA VAL A 292 6.93 -11.88 -0.04
C VAL A 292 7.05 -12.39 -1.47
N GLY A 293 6.47 -11.67 -2.43
CA GLY A 293 6.59 -11.93 -3.85
C GLY A 293 8.04 -11.96 -4.33
N LEU A 294 8.79 -10.89 -4.05
CA LEU A 294 10.20 -10.76 -4.43
C LEU A 294 11.10 -11.80 -3.73
N TYR A 295 10.92 -12.02 -2.43
CA TYR A 295 11.71 -13.01 -1.69
C TYR A 295 11.40 -14.45 -2.10
N ALA A 296 10.15 -14.77 -2.43
CA ALA A 296 9.78 -16.11 -2.88
C ALA A 296 10.39 -16.43 -4.26
N LEU A 297 10.39 -15.47 -5.19
CA LEU A 297 11.12 -15.60 -6.47
C LEU A 297 12.63 -15.71 -6.25
N MET A 298 13.19 -14.93 -5.32
CA MET A 298 14.60 -15.02 -4.95
C MET A 298 14.95 -16.44 -4.45
N ILE A 299 14.13 -17.01 -3.57
CA ILE A 299 14.35 -18.38 -3.03
C ILE A 299 14.25 -19.44 -4.13
N GLU A 300 13.28 -19.33 -5.04
CA GLU A 300 13.16 -20.23 -6.20
C GLU A 300 14.42 -20.19 -7.08
N ALA A 301 14.98 -19.00 -7.32
CA ALA A 301 16.20 -18.84 -8.11
C ALA A 301 17.41 -19.56 -7.48
N TYR A 302 17.47 -19.68 -6.15
CA TYR A 302 18.53 -20.44 -5.45
C TYR A 302 18.24 -21.92 -5.25
N THR A 303 16.97 -22.31 -5.27
CA THR A 303 16.55 -23.70 -5.07
C THR A 303 15.85 -24.19 -6.33
N PRO A 304 16.59 -24.44 -7.44
CA PRO A 304 16.00 -24.95 -8.67
C PRO A 304 15.17 -26.20 -8.40
N GLY A 305 13.93 -26.22 -8.89
CA GLY A 305 12.99 -27.33 -8.68
C GLY A 305 12.00 -27.14 -7.53
N ALA A 306 12.14 -26.10 -6.71
CA ALA A 306 11.11 -25.68 -5.77
C ALA A 306 10.03 -24.84 -6.48
N LEU A 307 9.09 -25.51 -7.16
CA LEU A 307 8.00 -24.86 -7.90
C LEU A 307 7.06 -24.02 -6.99
N PHE A 308 6.94 -24.40 -5.72
CA PHE A 308 5.98 -23.79 -4.79
C PHE A 308 6.29 -22.32 -4.42
N PRO A 309 7.54 -21.96 -4.03
CA PRO A 309 7.94 -20.56 -3.86
C PRO A 309 7.69 -19.70 -5.11
N GLY A 310 7.97 -20.22 -6.30
CA GLY A 310 7.79 -19.47 -7.55
C GLY A 310 6.37 -19.07 -7.84
N VAL A 311 5.47 -20.05 -7.83
CA VAL A 311 4.04 -19.81 -8.07
C VAL A 311 3.46 -18.89 -7.00
N THR A 312 3.81 -19.11 -5.73
CA THR A 312 3.35 -18.25 -4.63
C THR A 312 3.87 -16.82 -4.79
N GLY A 313 5.16 -16.68 -5.14
CA GLY A 313 5.80 -15.39 -5.37
C GLY A 313 5.16 -14.61 -6.52
N ALA A 314 4.91 -15.28 -7.64
CA ALA A 314 4.24 -14.69 -8.80
C ALA A 314 2.81 -14.22 -8.48
N ILE A 315 2.02 -15.02 -7.76
CA ILE A 315 0.66 -14.62 -7.33
C ILE A 315 0.74 -13.41 -6.39
N CYS A 316 1.63 -13.44 -5.40
CA CYS A 316 1.84 -12.32 -4.48
C CYS A 316 2.25 -11.04 -5.23
N LEU A 317 3.14 -11.14 -6.23
CA LEU A 317 3.53 -10.01 -7.06
C LEU A 317 2.38 -9.47 -7.92
N LEU A 318 1.57 -10.34 -8.54
CA LEU A 318 0.42 -9.89 -9.33
C LEU A 318 -0.60 -9.15 -8.45
N LEU A 319 -0.87 -9.67 -7.25
CA LEU A 319 -1.76 -9.01 -6.28
C LEU A 319 -1.15 -7.69 -5.78
N ALA A 320 0.16 -7.66 -5.52
CA ALA A 320 0.86 -6.43 -5.15
C ALA A 320 0.77 -5.40 -6.27
N LEU A 321 1.05 -5.76 -7.52
CA LEU A 321 0.95 -4.85 -8.67
C LEU A 321 -0.46 -4.29 -8.85
N TYR A 322 -1.50 -5.12 -8.68
CA TYR A 322 -2.89 -4.64 -8.67
C TYR A 322 -3.15 -3.62 -7.55
N ALA A 323 -2.65 -3.89 -6.34
CA ALA A 323 -2.76 -2.94 -5.23
C ALA A 323 -1.98 -1.64 -5.50
N LEU A 324 -0.77 -1.73 -6.05
CA LEU A 324 0.07 -0.58 -6.37
C LEU A 324 -0.52 0.31 -7.47
N GLN A 325 -1.34 -0.25 -8.38
CA GLN A 325 -2.10 0.53 -9.37
C GLN A 325 -3.16 1.43 -8.72
N VAL A 326 -3.74 0.97 -7.61
CA VAL A 326 -4.84 1.66 -6.92
C VAL A 326 -4.33 2.66 -5.88
N LEU A 327 -3.17 2.37 -5.29
CA LEU A 327 -2.56 3.15 -4.21
C LEU A 327 -1.70 4.29 -4.76
N PRO A 328 -1.49 5.36 -3.96
CA PRO A 328 -0.62 6.48 -4.33
C PRO A 328 0.86 6.07 -4.18
N VAL A 329 1.36 5.33 -5.16
CA VAL A 329 2.70 4.72 -5.12
C VAL A 329 3.72 5.60 -5.85
N ASN A 330 4.90 5.76 -5.25
CA ASN A 330 6.07 6.29 -5.94
C ASN A 330 6.84 5.15 -6.62
N TYR A 331 6.85 5.15 -7.95
CA TYR A 331 7.55 4.15 -8.76
C TYR A 331 9.06 4.10 -8.50
N ALA A 332 9.69 5.20 -8.05
CA ALA A 332 11.09 5.19 -7.63
C ALA A 332 11.30 4.30 -6.39
N GLY A 333 10.35 4.33 -5.44
CA GLY A 333 10.35 3.46 -4.27
C GLY A 333 10.23 1.98 -4.65
N VAL A 334 9.32 1.65 -5.57
CA VAL A 334 9.18 0.29 -6.12
C VAL A 334 10.49 -0.16 -6.79
N ALA A 335 11.06 0.67 -7.65
CA ALA A 335 12.30 0.35 -8.35
C ALA A 335 13.46 0.12 -7.38
N LEU A 336 13.58 0.93 -6.32
CA LEU A 336 14.59 0.76 -5.27
C LEU A 336 14.40 -0.53 -4.47
N ILE A 337 13.15 -0.93 -4.18
CA ILE A 337 12.87 -2.22 -3.51
C ILE A 337 13.26 -3.40 -4.40
N VAL A 338 12.86 -3.39 -5.66
CA VAL A 338 13.19 -4.44 -6.63
C VAL A 338 14.71 -4.52 -6.83
N LEU A 339 15.38 -3.38 -6.99
CA LEU A 339 16.83 -3.30 -7.06
C LEU A 339 17.47 -3.82 -5.76
N GLY A 340 16.94 -3.45 -4.60
CA GLY A 340 17.43 -3.86 -3.29
C GLY A 340 17.43 -5.37 -3.13
N VAL A 341 16.28 -6.02 -3.39
CA VAL A 341 16.17 -7.49 -3.35
C VAL A 341 17.04 -8.14 -4.44
N GLY A 342 17.11 -7.55 -5.64
CA GLY A 342 17.95 -8.03 -6.73
C GLY A 342 19.45 -7.99 -6.40
N LEU A 343 19.93 -6.93 -5.74
CA LEU A 343 21.32 -6.82 -5.28
C LEU A 343 21.63 -7.79 -4.14
N MET A 344 20.69 -7.95 -3.19
CA MET A 344 20.80 -8.98 -2.15
C MET A 344 20.89 -10.38 -2.76
N ALA A 345 20.17 -10.62 -3.86
CA ALA A 345 20.28 -11.86 -4.61
C ALA A 345 21.65 -11.98 -5.33
N ALA A 346 22.08 -10.94 -6.05
CA ALA A 346 23.33 -10.97 -6.80
C ALA A 346 24.56 -11.29 -5.93
N GLU A 347 24.57 -10.91 -4.65
CA GLU A 347 25.63 -11.25 -3.67
C GLU A 347 25.87 -12.77 -3.52
N PHE A 348 24.87 -13.61 -3.78
CA PHE A 348 25.04 -15.07 -3.71
C PHE A 348 25.74 -15.64 -4.95
N ALA A 349 25.56 -14.99 -6.11
CA ALA A 349 26.15 -15.42 -7.36
C ALA A 349 27.55 -14.83 -7.56
N LEU A 350 27.78 -13.61 -7.06
CA LEU A 350 29.03 -12.86 -7.20
C LEU A 350 29.76 -12.82 -5.85
N PRO A 351 31.05 -13.18 -5.78
CA PRO A 351 31.83 -13.06 -4.55
C PRO A 351 32.15 -11.58 -4.26
N SER A 352 31.19 -10.82 -3.74
CA SER A 352 31.29 -9.37 -3.46
C SER A 352 31.51 -9.01 -1.99
N PHE A 353 31.83 -10.00 -1.14
CA PHE A 353 32.21 -9.82 0.27
C PHE A 353 31.18 -9.04 1.10
N GLY A 354 29.90 -9.15 0.77
CA GLY A 354 28.78 -8.52 1.46
C GLY A 354 28.44 -7.11 0.98
N SER A 355 29.20 -6.53 0.04
CA SER A 355 28.98 -5.16 -0.42
C SER A 355 27.68 -5.00 -1.23
N LEU A 356 27.35 -5.94 -2.12
CA LEU A 356 26.09 -5.91 -2.86
C LEU A 356 24.91 -6.13 -1.92
N GLY A 357 25.04 -7.05 -0.95
CA GLY A 357 23.95 -7.31 -0.01
C GLY A 357 23.67 -6.16 0.96
N ILE A 358 24.71 -5.45 1.45
CA ILE A 358 24.53 -4.23 2.25
C ILE A 358 23.90 -3.11 1.39
N GLY A 359 24.41 -2.89 0.18
CA GLY A 359 23.83 -1.94 -0.76
C GLY A 359 22.37 -2.25 -1.08
N GLY A 360 22.04 -3.53 -1.26
CA GLY A 360 20.68 -4.02 -1.46
C GLY A 360 19.77 -3.77 -0.26
N LEU A 361 20.26 -3.98 0.96
CA LEU A 361 19.52 -3.67 2.18
C LEU A 361 19.25 -2.16 2.32
N VAL A 362 20.24 -1.31 2.03
CA VAL A 362 20.07 0.15 2.04
C VAL A 362 19.04 0.59 1.00
N ALA A 363 19.13 0.06 -0.23
CA ALA A 363 18.16 0.33 -1.29
C ALA A 363 16.75 -0.15 -0.92
N LEU A 364 16.62 -1.32 -0.29
CA LEU A 364 15.34 -1.82 0.22
C LEU A 364 14.73 -0.86 1.24
N VAL A 365 15.51 -0.41 2.23
CA VAL A 365 15.04 0.52 3.27
C VAL A 365 14.67 1.88 2.68
N ALA A 366 15.53 2.44 1.83
CA ALA A 366 15.26 3.71 1.16
C ALA A 366 14.01 3.63 0.27
N GLY A 367 13.88 2.57 -0.51
CA GLY A 367 12.72 2.31 -1.35
C GLY A 367 11.44 2.16 -0.53
N SER A 368 11.51 1.48 0.62
CA SER A 368 10.37 1.29 1.52
C SER A 368 9.90 2.58 2.19
N LEU A 369 10.81 3.51 2.48
CA LEU A 369 10.48 4.83 3.02
C LEU A 369 9.81 5.73 1.99
N ILE A 370 10.15 5.58 0.71
CA ILE A 370 9.66 6.42 -0.39
C ILE A 370 8.43 5.79 -1.09
N LEU A 371 8.14 4.50 -0.85
CA LEU A 371 7.19 3.70 -1.63
C LEU A 371 5.79 4.32 -1.75
N PHE A 372 5.24 4.85 -0.66
CA PHE A 372 3.91 5.45 -0.64
C PHE A 372 4.00 6.93 -0.34
N ASP A 373 3.16 7.70 -1.01
CA ASP A 373 3.02 9.13 -0.75
C ASP A 373 2.40 9.37 0.63
N THR A 374 3.16 10.01 1.52
CA THR A 374 2.74 10.29 2.91
C THR A 374 1.83 11.51 3.02
N ASP A 375 1.64 12.26 1.94
CA ASP A 375 0.81 13.47 1.94
C ASP A 375 -0.69 13.16 2.06
N VAL A 376 -1.09 11.90 1.79
CA VAL A 376 -2.45 11.41 2.03
C VAL A 376 -2.54 10.74 3.40
N PRO A 377 -3.27 11.33 4.38
CA PRO A 377 -3.41 10.76 5.70
C PRO A 377 -4.03 9.35 5.66
N GLY A 378 -3.35 8.38 6.28
CA GLY A 378 -3.81 6.99 6.36
C GLY A 378 -3.25 6.04 5.29
N PHE A 379 -2.44 6.53 4.34
CA PHE A 379 -1.82 5.69 3.30
C PHE A 379 -0.31 5.42 3.48
N GLY A 380 0.31 5.95 4.53
CA GLY A 380 1.72 5.74 4.85
C GLY A 380 2.00 4.39 5.54
N LEU A 381 3.23 3.88 5.38
CA LEU A 381 3.69 2.69 6.10
C LEU A 381 4.13 3.04 7.53
N PRO A 382 3.78 2.22 8.54
CA PRO A 382 4.27 2.43 9.90
C PRO A 382 5.79 2.22 9.94
N GLY A 383 6.56 3.22 10.38
CA GLY A 383 8.03 3.13 10.42
C GLY A 383 8.57 1.93 11.23
N ARG A 384 7.80 1.43 12.19
CA ARG A 384 8.10 0.20 12.95
C ARG A 384 8.13 -1.04 12.07
N LEU A 385 7.25 -1.12 11.06
CA LEU A 385 7.23 -2.22 10.10
C LEU A 385 8.47 -2.19 9.20
N ILE A 386 8.82 -1.00 8.69
CA ILE A 386 10.02 -0.81 7.87
C ILE A 386 11.26 -1.23 8.65
N LEU A 387 11.41 -0.74 9.89
CA LEU A 387 12.50 -1.14 10.77
C LEU A 387 12.51 -2.65 11.06
N GLY A 388 11.34 -3.25 11.32
CA GLY A 388 11.21 -4.68 11.56
C GLY A 388 11.69 -5.52 10.37
N ILE A 389 11.30 -5.15 9.15
CA ILE A 389 11.73 -5.83 7.92
C ILE A 389 13.21 -5.58 7.66
N ALA A 390 13.71 -4.36 7.88
CA ALA A 390 15.13 -4.05 7.73
C ALA A 390 15.99 -4.92 8.65
N VAL A 391 15.62 -5.02 9.94
CA VAL A 391 16.30 -5.85 10.93
C VAL A 391 16.19 -7.32 10.57
N ALA A 392 15.00 -7.82 10.20
CA ALA A 392 14.81 -9.22 9.81
C ALA A 392 15.68 -9.58 8.59
N SER A 393 15.70 -8.70 7.58
CA SER A 393 16.50 -8.88 6.36
C SER A 393 18.00 -8.83 6.66
N ALA A 394 18.44 -7.90 7.51
CA ALA A 394 19.82 -7.80 7.95
C ALA A 394 20.27 -9.05 8.73
N LEU A 395 19.45 -9.54 9.66
CA LEU A 395 19.74 -10.74 10.44
C LEU A 395 19.80 -11.99 9.56
N ALA A 396 18.85 -12.15 8.63
CA ALA A 396 18.87 -13.26 7.67
C ALA A 396 20.15 -13.21 6.82
N PHE A 397 20.50 -12.03 6.31
CA PHE A 397 21.71 -11.81 5.51
C PHE A 397 22.99 -12.09 6.30
N MET A 398 23.11 -11.57 7.51
CA MET A 398 24.25 -11.82 8.40
C MET A 398 24.38 -13.30 8.75
N SER A 399 23.25 -13.99 8.97
CA SER A 399 23.23 -15.43 9.26
C SER A 399 23.76 -16.24 8.09
N VAL A 400 23.38 -15.89 6.87
CA VAL A 400 23.89 -16.52 5.64
C VAL A 400 25.39 -16.30 5.48
N ILE A 401 25.88 -15.06 5.63
CA ILE A 401 27.32 -14.76 5.55
C ILE A 401 28.07 -15.57 6.61
N TRP A 402 27.55 -15.63 7.83
CA TRP A 402 28.15 -16.38 8.92
C TRP A 402 28.18 -17.89 8.63
N LEU A 403 27.08 -18.47 8.12
CA LEU A 403 27.03 -19.87 7.68
C LEU A 403 28.04 -20.13 6.56
N ALA A 404 28.11 -19.27 5.56
CA ALA A 404 29.04 -19.41 4.44
C ALA A 404 30.51 -19.30 4.89
N ALA A 405 30.83 -18.33 5.76
CA ALA A 405 32.17 -18.19 6.34
C ALA A 405 32.54 -19.39 7.22
N LYS A 406 31.58 -19.95 7.97
CA LYS A 406 31.76 -21.16 8.76
C LYS A 406 31.96 -22.39 7.87
N ALA A 407 31.20 -22.51 6.77
CA ALA A 407 31.33 -23.57 5.78
C ALA A 407 32.72 -23.60 5.13
N ARG A 408 33.30 -22.43 4.84
CA ARG A 408 34.66 -22.32 4.29
C ARG A 408 35.76 -22.71 5.29
N LYS A 409 35.48 -22.71 6.59
CA LYS A 409 36.42 -23.12 7.64
C LYS A 409 36.32 -24.61 7.98
N LEU A 410 35.29 -25.30 7.48
CA LEU A 410 35.20 -26.76 7.63
C LEU A 410 36.24 -27.41 6.70
N PRO A 411 37.03 -28.36 7.19
CA PRO A 411 37.96 -29.10 6.34
C PRO A 411 37.16 -29.78 5.21
N VAL A 412 37.69 -29.75 3.99
CA VAL A 412 37.07 -30.43 2.84
C VAL A 412 37.19 -31.93 3.07
N VAL A 413 36.09 -32.59 3.45
CA VAL A 413 36.03 -34.04 3.72
C VAL A 413 35.48 -34.81 2.52
N THR A 414 35.83 -34.42 1.30
CA THR A 414 35.43 -35.14 0.07
C THR A 414 36.63 -35.37 -0.85
N GLY A 415 36.96 -36.65 -1.08
CA GLY A 415 37.92 -37.13 -2.07
C GLY A 415 39.40 -37.05 -1.64
N ALA A 416 40.20 -38.04 -2.07
CA ALA A 416 41.67 -38.11 -2.11
C ALA A 416 42.47 -37.83 -0.81
N GLN A 417 42.23 -36.70 -0.15
CA GLN A 417 42.86 -36.28 1.11
C GLN A 417 42.32 -37.04 2.32
N GLU A 418 41.14 -37.66 2.25
CA GLU A 418 40.67 -38.58 3.31
C GLU A 418 41.47 -39.88 3.33
N LEU A 419 42.01 -40.33 2.19
CA LEU A 419 42.77 -41.58 2.10
C LEU A 419 44.10 -41.48 2.85
N VAL A 420 44.70 -40.29 2.92
CA VAL A 420 45.96 -40.03 3.62
C VAL A 420 45.75 -40.17 5.13
N GLY A 421 46.52 -41.05 5.76
CA GLY A 421 46.41 -41.40 7.18
C GLY A 421 45.54 -42.63 7.49
N HIS A 422 44.75 -43.11 6.52
CA HIS A 422 43.92 -44.32 6.70
C HIS A 422 44.69 -45.63 6.50
N LEU A 423 44.14 -46.70 7.08
CA LEU A 423 44.65 -48.07 6.94
C LEU A 423 44.11 -48.72 5.66
N ALA A 424 45.00 -49.37 4.93
CA ALA A 424 44.72 -50.16 3.74
C ALA A 424 45.24 -51.59 3.91
N ILE A 425 44.69 -52.55 3.16
CA ILE A 425 45.18 -53.94 3.15
C ILE A 425 45.79 -54.24 1.78
N ALA A 426 47.02 -54.72 1.74
CA ALA A 426 47.68 -55.13 0.50
C ALA A 426 46.98 -56.31 -0.15
N THR A 427 46.61 -56.21 -1.43
CA THR A 427 45.90 -57.28 -2.15
C THR A 427 46.84 -58.31 -2.78
N GLY A 428 48.14 -58.00 -2.87
CA GLY A 428 49.20 -58.88 -3.37
C GLY A 428 50.55 -58.51 -2.76
N ASP A 429 51.58 -59.32 -3.02
CA ASP A 429 52.95 -59.00 -2.63
C ASP A 429 53.53 -57.98 -3.62
N PHE A 430 54.14 -56.90 -3.13
CA PHE A 430 54.78 -55.91 -4.00
C PHE A 430 55.95 -55.17 -3.34
N HIS A 431 56.89 -54.76 -4.16
CA HIS A 431 58.01 -53.88 -3.82
C HIS A 431 58.15 -52.87 -4.96
N GLY A 432 57.97 -51.58 -4.68
CA GLY A 432 57.68 -50.59 -5.72
C GLY A 432 56.17 -50.45 -5.92
N ARG A 433 55.59 -50.87 -7.05
CA ARG A 433 54.15 -50.70 -7.35
C ARG A 433 53.32 -51.95 -7.08
N GLY A 434 52.14 -51.77 -6.51
CA GLY A 434 51.14 -52.81 -6.29
C GLY A 434 49.74 -52.24 -6.10
N HIS A 435 48.87 -53.02 -5.47
CA HIS A 435 47.49 -52.63 -5.20
C HIS A 435 47.15 -52.85 -3.73
N VAL A 436 46.37 -51.92 -3.18
CA VAL A 436 45.87 -51.96 -1.80
C VAL A 436 44.37 -51.75 -1.81
N ARG A 437 43.67 -52.36 -0.85
CA ARG A 437 42.23 -52.20 -0.67
C ARG A 437 41.95 -51.28 0.51
N ILE A 438 41.19 -50.21 0.28
CA ILE A 438 40.74 -49.25 1.29
C ILE A 438 39.22 -49.16 1.20
N ARG A 439 38.52 -49.43 2.31
CA ARG A 439 37.05 -49.34 2.44
C ARG A 439 36.25 -50.00 1.29
N GLY A 440 36.80 -51.06 0.68
CA GLY A 440 36.16 -51.82 -0.39
C GLY A 440 36.63 -51.50 -1.80
N GLU A 441 37.39 -50.42 -2.00
CA GLU A 441 37.94 -50.01 -3.30
C GLU A 441 39.41 -50.45 -3.44
N VAL A 442 39.82 -50.80 -4.67
CA VAL A 442 41.20 -51.19 -4.98
C VAL A 442 41.92 -50.00 -5.60
N TRP A 443 42.99 -49.57 -4.94
CA TRP A 443 43.80 -48.42 -5.33
C TRP A 443 45.21 -48.87 -5.71
N GLN A 444 45.79 -48.21 -6.71
CA GLN A 444 47.20 -48.41 -7.05
C GLN A 444 48.06 -47.77 -5.96
N ALA A 445 49.06 -48.50 -5.48
CA ALA A 445 49.93 -48.03 -4.41
C ALA A 445 51.40 -48.25 -4.75
N THR A 446 52.25 -47.40 -4.18
CA THR A 446 53.70 -47.55 -4.22
C THR A 446 54.26 -47.66 -2.80
N SER A 447 55.21 -48.57 -2.59
CA SER A 447 55.91 -48.72 -1.32
C SER A 447 57.41 -48.92 -1.55
N ARG A 448 58.22 -48.24 -0.72
CA ARG A 448 59.68 -48.35 -0.73
C ARG A 448 60.19 -49.56 0.05
N THR A 449 59.32 -50.19 0.84
CA THR A 449 59.60 -51.40 1.61
C THR A 449 58.77 -52.55 1.07
N PRO A 450 59.24 -53.81 1.17
CA PRO A 450 58.48 -54.96 0.69
C PRO A 450 57.18 -55.13 1.49
N VAL A 451 56.05 -55.14 0.79
CA VAL A 451 54.72 -55.35 1.39
C VAL A 451 54.22 -56.74 1.00
N ARG A 452 53.69 -57.49 1.98
CA ARG A 452 53.09 -58.81 1.76
C ARG A 452 51.58 -58.75 1.59
N ARG A 453 51.02 -59.68 0.84
CA ARG A 453 49.57 -59.87 0.67
C ARG A 453 48.89 -60.04 2.03
N GLY A 454 47.84 -59.25 2.27
CA GLY A 454 47.10 -59.23 3.52
C GLY A 454 47.70 -58.35 4.61
N GLN A 455 48.85 -57.71 4.37
CA GLN A 455 49.47 -56.81 5.34
C GLN A 455 48.74 -55.47 5.41
N SER A 456 48.57 -54.96 6.63
CA SER A 456 48.04 -53.62 6.89
C SER A 456 49.11 -52.57 6.59
N VAL A 457 48.77 -51.61 5.73
CA VAL A 457 49.65 -50.49 5.35
C VAL A 457 48.94 -49.18 5.65
N ARG A 458 49.69 -48.13 6.00
CA ARG A 458 49.17 -46.78 6.20
C ARG A 458 49.49 -45.92 4.98
N VAL A 459 48.49 -45.21 4.46
CA VAL A 459 48.69 -44.23 3.39
C VAL A 459 49.38 -43.00 3.96
N GLN A 460 50.56 -42.65 3.46
CA GLN A 460 51.30 -41.45 3.88
C GLN A 460 51.05 -40.25 2.98
N ALA A 461 50.89 -40.49 1.68
CA ALA A 461 50.64 -39.46 0.69
C ALA A 461 49.87 -40.06 -0.48
N MET A 462 49.31 -39.19 -1.31
CA MET A 462 48.69 -39.58 -2.57
C MET A 462 49.25 -38.66 -3.66
N ASP A 463 49.75 -39.25 -4.73
CA ASP A 463 50.24 -38.55 -5.92
C ASP A 463 49.37 -38.97 -7.12
N GLY A 464 48.51 -38.05 -7.55
CA GLY A 464 47.48 -38.34 -8.56
C GLY A 464 46.52 -39.45 -8.12
N LEU A 465 46.58 -40.60 -8.81
CA LEU A 465 45.78 -41.81 -8.52
C LEU A 465 46.60 -42.93 -7.85
N VAL A 466 47.83 -42.63 -7.42
CA VAL A 466 48.73 -43.60 -6.78
C VAL A 466 48.96 -43.23 -5.31
N LEU A 467 48.74 -44.19 -4.40
CA LEU A 467 48.93 -44.01 -2.96
C LEU A 467 50.37 -44.38 -2.55
N GLU A 468 51.07 -43.51 -1.84
CA GLU A 468 52.32 -43.89 -1.17
C GLU A 468 51.99 -44.52 0.17
N VAL A 469 52.32 -45.81 0.32
CA VAL A 469 51.95 -46.61 1.50
C VAL A 469 53.19 -47.15 2.20
N VAL A 470 53.12 -47.17 3.53
CA VAL A 470 54.17 -47.75 4.38
C VAL A 470 53.56 -48.88 5.19
N PRO A 471 54.17 -50.08 5.19
CA PRO A 471 53.74 -51.18 6.02
C PRO A 471 53.78 -50.78 7.49
N LEU A 472 52.75 -51.16 8.23
CA LEU A 472 52.82 -51.12 9.67
C LEU A 472 53.52 -52.40 10.10
N ASP A 473 54.66 -52.23 10.77
CA ASP A 473 55.26 -53.32 11.52
C ASP A 473 54.22 -53.85 12.52
N GLN A 474 54.02 -55.16 12.52
CA GLN A 474 53.11 -55.81 13.48
C GLN A 474 53.65 -55.77 14.89
#